data_AF-A0A7X8VE32-F1
#
_entry.id   AF-A0A7X8VE32-F1
#
_cell.length_a   1.000
_cell.length_b   1.000
_cell.length_c   1.000
_cell.angle_alpha   90.00
_cell.angle_beta   90.00
_cell.angle_gamma   90.00
#
_symmetry.space_group_name_H-M   'P 1'
#
loop_
_entity.id
_entity.type
_entity.pdbx_description
1 polymer ?
#
loop_
_entity_poly.entity_id
_entity_poly.type
_entity_poly.pdbx_seq_one_letter_code
_entity_poly.pdbx_strand_id
1 'polypeptide(L)' 'MNYKGISGAQIARTLGVGEAAVSHWKHGRSYVPEKYRARVAELLGVSVDELFDERGVPKVVEG' A
#
# COMPACT_ATOMS: atom_id res chain seq x y z
N MET A 1 -6.50 0.27 7.46
CA MET A 1 -5.07 0.23 7.06
C MET A 1 -4.29 1.37 7.69
N ASN A 2 -3.78 1.16 8.91
CA ASN A 2 -2.75 2.00 9.51
C ASN A 2 -1.39 1.43 9.11
N TYR A 3 -0.86 1.91 7.99
CA TYR A 3 0.54 1.68 7.64
C TYR A 3 1.39 2.23 8.80
N LYS A 4 2.03 1.35 9.59
CA LYS A 4 2.82 1.71 10.77
C LYS A 4 3.73 2.90 10.44
N GLY A 5 3.36 4.09 10.93
CA GLY A 5 4.16 5.32 10.83
C GLY A 5 4.19 6.05 9.49
N ILE A 6 3.63 5.50 8.40
CA ILE A 6 3.65 6.17 7.08
C ILE A 6 2.24 6.62 6.68
N SER A 7 2.09 7.93 6.48
CA SER A 7 0.84 8.53 6.00
C SER A 7 0.59 8.22 4.51
N GLY A 8 -0.68 8.10 4.12
CA GLY A 8 -1.07 7.87 2.72
C GLY A 8 -0.52 8.94 1.76
N ALA A 9 -0.43 10.18 2.24
CA ALA A 9 0.20 11.29 1.54
C ALA A 9 1.70 11.06 1.25
N GLN A 10 2.42 10.42 2.17
CA GLN A 10 3.84 10.13 2.02
C GLN A 10 4.04 9.01 0.99
N ILE A 11 3.20 7.97 1.03
CA ILE A 11 3.17 6.91 -0.01
C ILE A 11 2.86 7.52 -1.38
N ALA A 12 1.86 8.39 -1.46
CA ALA A 12 1.47 9.10 -2.69
C ALA A 12 2.67 9.86 -3.28
N ARG A 13 3.35 10.67 -2.45
CA ARG A 13 4.54 11.41 -2.84
C ARG A 13 5.69 10.50 -3.28
N THR A 14 6.01 9.46 -2.53
CA THR A 14 7.14 8.57 -2.86
C THR A 14 6.90 7.76 -4.12
N LEU A 15 5.66 7.33 -4.37
CA LEU A 15 5.31 6.57 -5.56
C LEU A 15 4.97 7.45 -6.78
N GLY A 16 4.82 8.76 -6.56
CA GLY A 16 4.33 9.68 -7.59
C GLY A 16 2.89 9.40 -8.03
N VAL A 17 2.05 8.91 -7.11
CA VAL A 17 0.62 8.63 -7.37
C VAL A 17 -0.26 9.62 -6.61
N GLY A 18 -1.51 9.78 -7.05
CA GLY A 18 -2.46 10.63 -6.35
C GLY A 18 -2.87 10.08 -4.98
N GLU A 19 -3.09 10.96 -4.01
CA GLU A 19 -3.53 10.59 -2.65
C GLU A 19 -4.86 9.83 -2.67
N ALA A 20 -5.75 10.15 -3.60
CA ALA A 20 -7.01 9.44 -3.83
C ALA A 20 -6.77 7.97 -4.22
N ALA A 21 -5.74 7.67 -5.02
CA ALA A 21 -5.38 6.31 -5.39
C ALA A 21 -4.91 5.52 -4.17
N VAL A 22 -4.03 6.12 -3.35
CA VAL A 22 -3.58 5.50 -2.09
C VAL A 22 -4.73 5.29 -1.12
N SER A 23 -5.67 6.24 -1.07
CA SER A 23 -6.87 6.11 -0.24
C SER A 23 -7.75 4.95 -0.74
N HIS A 24 -7.99 4.82 -2.04
CA HIS A 24 -8.69 3.67 -2.60
C HIS A 24 -8.02 2.34 -2.29
N TRP A 25 -6.69 2.28 -2.34
CA TRP A 25 -5.92 1.10 -1.95
C TRP A 25 -6.12 0.78 -0.47
N LYS A 26 -6.01 1.78 0.42
CA LYS A 26 -6.23 1.61 1.87
C LYS A 26 -7.59 1.05 2.25
N HIS A 27 -8.62 1.41 1.48
CA HIS A 27 -10.00 0.96 1.72
C HIS A 27 -10.33 -0.33 0.96
N GLY A 28 -9.36 -0.96 0.29
CA GLY A 28 -9.59 -2.15 -0.53
C GLY A 28 -10.50 -1.90 -1.74
N ARG A 29 -10.78 -0.64 -2.10
CA ARG A 29 -11.62 -0.28 -3.26
C ARG A 29 -10.86 -0.38 -4.58
N SER A 30 -9.54 -0.46 -4.53
CA SER A 30 -8.72 -0.66 -5.72
C SER A 30 -7.49 -1.50 -5.41
N TYR A 31 -7.05 -2.22 -6.42
CA TYR A 31 -5.83 -3.02 -6.43
C TYR A 31 -4.58 -2.13 -6.56
N VAL A 32 -3.49 -2.50 -5.89
CA VAL A 32 -2.19 -1.83 -6.05
C VAL A 32 -1.43 -2.49 -7.22
N PRO A 33 -1.09 -1.74 -8.28
CA PRO A 33 -0.31 -2.25 -9.40
C PRO A 33 1.00 -2.88 -8.94
N GLU A 34 1.41 -4.00 -9.56
CA GLU A 34 2.63 -4.74 -9.20
C GLU A 34 3.88 -3.86 -9.13
N LYS A 35 4.01 -2.91 -10.06
CA LYS A 35 5.09 -1.91 -10.08
C LYS A 35 5.24 -1.10 -8.79
N TYR A 36 4.17 -0.93 -8.02
CA TYR A 36 4.18 -0.18 -6.77
C TYR A 36 4.24 -1.09 -5.54
N ARG A 37 3.90 -2.37 -5.65
CA ARG A 37 3.86 -3.29 -4.51
C ARG A 37 5.21 -3.42 -3.82
N ALA A 38 6.26 -3.70 -4.60
CA ALA A 38 7.62 -3.82 -4.08
C ALA A 38 8.04 -2.54 -3.36
N ARG A 39 7.79 -1.39 -3.98
CA ARG A 39 8.13 -0.07 -3.43
C ARG A 39 7.39 0.23 -2.11
N VAL A 40 6.11 -0.12 -2.03
CA VAL A 40 5.30 0.07 -0.81
C VAL A 40 5.74 -0.90 0.29
N ALA A 41 6.04 -2.15 -0.06
CA ALA A 41 6.55 -3.15 0.86
C ALA A 41 7.91 -2.75 1.45
N GLU A 42 8.84 -2.29 0.61
CA GLU A 42 10.13 -1.72 1.02
C GLU A 42 9.97 -0.52 1.95
N LEU A 43 9.05 0.41 1.62
CA LEU A 43 8.77 1.57 2.47
C LEU A 43 8.26 1.20 3.86
N LEU A 44 7.52 0.10 3.96
CA LEU A 44 6.93 -0.38 5.20
C LEU A 44 7.84 -1.38 5.93
N GLY A 45 8.95 -1.79 5.31
CA GLY A 45 9.84 -2.81 5.85
C GLY A 45 9.19 -4.19 5.98
N VAL A 46 8.19 -4.48 5.16
CA VAL A 46 7.47 -5.77 5.12
C VAL A 46 7.62 -6.42 3.76
N SER A 47 7.28 -7.71 3.65
CA SER A 47 7.27 -8.40 2.36
C SER A 47 6.03 -8.04 1.55
N VAL A 48 6.14 -8.08 0.21
CA VAL A 48 4.99 -7.89 -0.69
C VAL A 48 3.88 -8.89 -0.40
N ASP A 49 4.21 -10.14 -0.09
CA ASP A 49 3.27 -11.23 0.23
C ASP A 49 2.54 -11.04 1.58
N GLU A 50 3.20 -10.39 2.53
CA GLU A 50 2.59 -10.03 3.82
C GLU A 50 1.64 -8.83 3.66
N LEU A 51 2.00 -7.91 2.76
CA LEU A 51 1.27 -6.67 2.55
C LEU A 51 0.10 -6.82 1.57
N PHE A 52 0.24 -7.71 0.59
CA PHE A 52 -0.71 -7.94 -0.49
C PHE A 52 -1.08 -9.41 -0.52
N ASP A 53 -2.35 -9.70 -0.75
CA ASP A 53 -2.83 -11.06 -0.97
C ASP A 53 -2.39 -11.62 -2.34
N GLU A 54 -2.65 -12.88 -2.65
CA GLU A 54 -2.31 -13.46 -3.97
C GLU A 54 -3.04 -12.73 -5.11
N ARG A 55 -4.18 -12.12 -4.78
CA ARG A 55 -4.98 -11.25 -5.65
C ARG A 55 -4.47 -9.80 -5.68
N GLY A 56 -3.34 -9.54 -5.01
CA GLY A 56 -2.87 -8.32 -4.36
C GLY A 56 -3.83 -7.18 -4.14
N VAL A 57 -4.90 -7.58 -3.46
CA VAL A 57 -5.61 -6.73 -2.53
C VAL A 57 -4.68 -6.47 -1.34
N PRO A 58 -4.49 -5.22 -0.91
CA PRO A 58 -3.74 -4.92 0.30
C PRO A 58 -4.40 -5.61 1.50
N LYS A 59 -3.69 -6.54 2.15
CA LYS A 59 -4.12 -7.16 3.40
C LYS A 59 -4.12 -6.05 4.46
N VAL A 60 -5.27 -5.74 5.03
CA VAL A 60 -5.33 -4.85 6.18
C VAL A 60 -4.53 -5.53 7.29
N VAL A 61 -3.29 -5.11 7.49
CA VAL A 61 -2.51 -5.46 8.68
C VAL A 61 -3.20 -4.79 9.85
N GLU A 62 -4.19 -5.49 10.41
CA GLU A 62 -4.72 -5.23 11.74
C GLU A 62 -3.57 -5.59 12.69
N GLY A 63 -2.96 -4.56 13.29
CA GLY A 63 -2.00 -4.71 14.38
C GLY A 63 -2.66 -4.29 15.68
#